data_AF-A0A1T5FEP5-F1
#
_entry.id   AF-A0A1T5FEP5-F1
#
_cell.length_a   1.000
_cell.length_b   1.000
_cell.length_c   1.000
_cell.angle_alpha   90.00
_cell.angle_beta   90.00
_cell.angle_gamma   90.00
#
_symmetry.space_group_name_H-M   'P 1'
#
loop_
_entity.id
_entity.type
_entity.pdbx_description
1 polymer ?
#
loop_
_entity_poly.entity_id
_entity_poly.type
_entity_poly.pdbx_seq_one_letter_code
_entity_poly.pdbx_strand_id
1 'polypeptide(L)'
;MLIRTDDIGYGKHAQARLLGSPLREVQTHALCKVNGRTAPCNGRGTVIGYRRTWEASGREGGNFEYMVIPNGVGAPVRVSFQIR
;
A
#
# COMPACT_ATOMS: atom_id res chain seq x y z
N MET A 1 0.99 -15.79 -3.40
CA MET A 1 0.35 -14.98 -2.34
C MET A 1 0.28 -13.53 -2.81
N LEU A 2 -0.81 -12.82 -2.52
CA LEU A 2 -0.94 -11.39 -2.80
C LEU A 2 -1.15 -10.62 -1.49
N ILE A 3 -0.38 -9.57 -1.28
CA ILE A 3 -0.54 -8.66 -0.15
C ILE A 3 -1.15 -7.36 -0.65
N ARG A 4 -2.18 -6.87 0.04
CA ARG A 4 -2.82 -5.59 -0.28
C ARG A 4 -2.54 -4.58 0.82
N THR A 5 -2.10 -3.39 0.42
CA THR A 5 -1.89 -2.26 1.32
C THR A 5 -2.75 -1.10 0.87
N ASP A 6 -3.48 -0.51 1.82
CA ASP A 6 -4.21 0.73 1.62
C ASP A 6 -3.43 1.86 2.29
N ASP A 7 -2.92 2.79 1.48
CA ASP A 7 -2.31 4.02 1.96
C ASP A 7 -3.29 5.18 1.79
N ILE A 8 -3.65 5.80 2.90
CA ILE A 8 -4.45 7.02 2.90
C ILE A 8 -3.49 8.21 2.88
N GLY A 9 -3.76 9.16 1.98
CA GLY A 9 -2.89 10.28 1.67
C GLY A 9 -2.23 10.14 0.30
N TYR A 10 -1.37 11.09 -0.02
CA TYR A 10 -0.77 11.21 -1.36
C TYR A 10 0.72 10.85 -1.34
N GLY A 11 1.09 9.78 -0.65
CA GLY A 11 2.49 9.35 -0.59
C GLY A 11 3.01 8.85 -1.94
N LYS A 12 4.30 9.07 -2.21
CA LYS A 12 5.03 8.61 -3.39
C LYS A 12 6.12 7.61 -3.02
N HIS A 13 6.65 6.91 -4.02
CA HIS A 13 7.72 5.91 -3.87
C HIS A 13 7.37 4.82 -2.85
N ALA A 14 6.14 4.29 -2.93
CA ALA A 14 5.73 3.17 -2.09
C ALA A 14 6.62 1.95 -2.35
N GLN A 15 7.04 1.29 -1.28
CA GLN A 15 7.86 0.09 -1.34
C GLN A 15 7.35 -0.92 -0.31
N ALA A 16 7.36 -2.20 -0.69
CA ALA A 16 7.09 -3.29 0.23
C ALA A 16 8.22 -4.32 0.22
N ARG A 17 8.47 -4.89 1.39
CA ARG A 17 9.41 -6.00 1.60
C ARG A 17 8.76 -7.07 2.44
N LEU A 18 9.19 -8.31 2.26
CA LEU A 18 8.82 -9.42 3.13
C LEU A 18 10.08 -10.21 3.48
N LEU A 19 10.35 -10.36 4.77
CA LEU A 19 11.59 -10.93 5.28
C LEU A 19 12.84 -10.20 4.70
N GLY A 20 12.77 -8.87 4.63
CA GLY A 20 13.83 -8.01 4.10
C GLY A 20 13.96 -7.98 2.57
N SER A 21 13.31 -8.90 1.85
CA SER A 21 13.40 -8.98 0.39
C SER A 21 12.29 -8.17 -0.29
N PRO A 22 12.60 -7.34 -1.30
CA PRO A 22 11.62 -6.47 -1.95
C PRO A 22 10.52 -7.28 -2.66
N LEU A 23 9.31 -6.71 -2.70
CA LEU A 23 8.17 -7.25 -3.42
C LEU A 23 7.88 -6.42 -4.67
N ARG A 24 7.34 -7.07 -5.69
CA ARG A 24 6.91 -6.42 -6.92
C ARG A 24 5.48 -5.91 -6.77
N GLU A 25 5.26 -4.63 -7.04
CA GLU A 25 3.91 -4.08 -7.21
C GLU A 25 3.32 -4.62 -8.53
N VAL A 26 2.14 -5.23 -8.45
CA VAL A 26 1.43 -5.80 -9.61
C VAL A 26 0.15 -5.06 -9.97
N GLN A 27 -0.39 -4.27 -9.04
CA GLN A 27 -1.61 -3.51 -9.28
C GLN A 27 -1.73 -2.33 -8.33
N THR A 28 -2.23 -1.20 -8.85
CA THR A 28 -2.57 -0.01 -8.07
C THR A 28 -3.93 0.53 -8.45
N HIS A 29 -4.76 0.80 -7.45
CA HIS A 29 -6.08 1.41 -7.58
C HIS A 29 -6.16 2.68 -6.74
N ALA A 30 -6.75 3.74 -7.29
CA ALA A 30 -7.10 4.91 -6.49
C ALA A 30 -8.22 4.54 -5.50
N LEU A 31 -8.12 5.03 -4.27
CA LEU A 31 -9.15 4.92 -3.24
C LEU A 31 -9.88 6.25 -3.10
N CYS A 32 -11.21 6.18 -3.05
CA CYS A 32 -12.11 7.33 -2.90
C CYS A 32 -12.91 7.20 -1.60
N LYS A 33 -13.34 8.34 -1.06
CA LYS A 33 -14.34 8.37 0.00
C LYS A 33 -15.73 8.23 -0.62
N VAL A 34 -16.39 7.10 -0.42
CA VAL A 34 -17.74 6.81 -0.92
C VAL A 34 -18.65 6.51 0.27
N ASN A 35 -19.67 7.34 0.50
CA ASN A 35 -20.62 7.20 1.63
C ASN A 35 -19.93 7.01 3.00
N GLY A 36 -18.86 7.76 3.24
CA GLY A 36 -18.08 7.70 4.49
C GLY A 36 -17.13 6.50 4.61
N ARG A 37 -17.05 5.63 3.60
CA ARG A 37 -16.14 4.47 3.57
C ARG A 37 -15.04 4.66 2.53
N THR A 38 -13.89 4.07 2.79
CA THR A 38 -12.79 3.97 1.82
C THR A 38 -13.07 2.80 0.88
N ALA A 39 -13.15 3.07 -0.42
CA ALA A 39 -13.36 2.06 -1.46
C ALA A 39 -12.60 2.43 -2.74
N PRO A 40 -12.34 1.47 -3.65
CA PRO A 40 -11.80 1.78 -4.97
C PRO A 40 -12.65 2.85 -5.69
N CYS A 41 -11.98 3.78 -6.37
CA CYS A 41 -12.65 4.80 -7.16
C CYS A 41 -13.30 4.17 -8.40
N ASN A 42 -14.63 4.25 -8.52
CA ASN A 42 -15.37 3.80 -9.70
C ASN A 42 -15.59 4.94 -10.72
N GLY A 43 -14.57 5.78 -10.92
CA GLY A 43 -14.63 6.95 -11.82
C GLY A 43 -15.33 8.19 -11.27
N ARG A 44 -15.78 8.18 -10.00
CA ARG A 44 -16.37 9.34 -9.30
C ARG A 44 -15.85 9.42 -7.87
N GLY A 45 -15.69 10.63 -7.36
CA GLY A 45 -15.28 10.92 -5.97
C GLY A 45 -13.86 11.47 -5.85
N THR A 46 -13.57 12.05 -4.69
CA THR A 46 -12.24 12.58 -4.37
C THR A 46 -11.32 11.42 -4.02
N VAL A 47 -10.20 11.31 -4.74
CA VAL A 47 -9.11 10.38 -4.40
C VAL A 47 -8.56 10.78 -3.04
N ILE A 48 -8.49 9.83 -2.11
CA ILE A 48 -7.96 10.01 -0.75
C ILE A 48 -6.75 9.14 -0.47
N GLY A 49 -6.34 8.31 -1.43
CA GLY A 49 -5.27 7.34 -1.24
C GLY A 49 -5.20 6.32 -2.36
N TYR A 50 -4.43 5.26 -2.13
CA TYR A 50 -4.22 4.18 -3.09
C TYR A 50 -4.29 2.82 -2.40
N ARG A 51 -4.73 1.81 -3.15
CA ARG A 51 -4.63 0.40 -2.80
C ARG A 51 -3.61 -0.22 -3.74
N ARG A 52 -2.54 -0.75 -3.16
CA ARG A 52 -1.47 -1.43 -3.88
C ARG A 52 -1.50 -2.93 -3.61
N THR A 53 -1.25 -3.71 -4.64
CA THR A 53 -1.15 -5.17 -4.55
C THR A 53 0.28 -5.59 -4.87
N TRP A 54 0.85 -6.40 -3.99
CA TRP A 54 2.22 -6.87 -4.04
C TRP A 54 2.26 -8.38 -4.26
N GLU A 55 3.08 -8.83 -5.21
CA GLU A 55 3.33 -10.25 -5.44
C GLU A 55 4.32 -10.79 -4.42
N ALA A 56 3.88 -11.75 -3.62
CA ALA A 56 4.67 -12.46 -2.61
C ALA A 56 4.65 -13.98 -2.85
N SER A 57 4.54 -14.39 -4.12
CA SER A 57 4.58 -15.80 -4.53
C SER A 57 5.87 -16.49 -4.05
N GLY A 58 5.74 -17.72 -3.54
CA GLY A 58 6.85 -18.47 -2.94
C GLY A 58 7.18 -18.10 -1.49
N ARG A 59 6.35 -17.29 -0.82
CA ARG A 59 6.50 -16.95 0.60
C ARG A 59 5.17 -17.16 1.33
N GLU A 60 5.22 -17.83 2.47
CA GLU A 60 4.03 -18.20 3.25
C GLU A 60 3.68 -17.18 4.34
N GLY A 61 4.65 -16.38 4.79
CA GLY A 61 4.45 -15.36 5.83
C GLY A 61 5.76 -14.70 6.25
N GLY A 62 5.72 -13.90 7.32
CA GLY A 62 6.91 -13.27 7.89
C GLY A 62 6.76 -11.79 8.19
N ASN A 63 7.88 -11.12 8.43
CA ASN A 63 7.93 -9.68 8.66
C ASN A 63 7.69 -8.93 7.35
N PHE A 64 6.50 -8.34 7.21
CA PHE A 64 6.18 -7.45 6.12
C PHE A 64 6.51 -6.01 6.51
N GLU A 65 7.20 -5.32 5.62
CA GLU A 65 7.57 -3.91 5.80
C GLU A 65 7.00 -3.10 4.64
N TYR A 66 6.35 -2.00 4.96
CA TYR A 66 5.84 -1.04 3.99
C TYR A 66 6.43 0.33 4.27
N MET A 67 6.80 1.04 3.21
CA MET A 67 7.33 2.38 3.27
C MET A 67 6.70 3.25 2.21
N VAL A 68 6.42 4.51 2.55
CA VAL A 68 5.99 5.53 1.60
C VAL A 68 6.63 6.87 1.98
N ILE A 69 6.93 7.69 0.99
CA ILE A 69 7.43 9.06 1.19
C ILE A 69 6.22 10.01 1.06
N PRO A 70 5.78 10.68 2.14
CA PRO A 70 4.67 11.63 2.05
C PRO A 70 4.93 12.72 1.02
N ASN A 71 3.88 13.19 0.32
CA ASN A 71 3.99 14.41 -0.47
C ASN A 71 4.12 15.63 0.46
N GLY A 72 5.21 16.38 0.33
CA GLY A 72 5.52 17.55 1.15
C GLY A 72 6.87 17.45 1.84
N VAL A 73 7.07 18.23 2.92
CA VAL A 73 8.25 18.14 3.79
C VAL A 73 7.97 17.10 4.87
N GLY A 74 8.65 15.96 4.83
CA GLY A 74 8.47 14.89 5.81
C GLY A 74 9.46 13.74 5.64
N ALA A 75 9.75 13.05 6.74
CA ALA A 75 10.53 11.81 6.71
C ALA A 75 9.70 10.66 6.07
N PRO A 76 10.36 9.65 5.48
CA PRO A 76 9.68 8.44 5.01
C PRO A 76 8.88 7.79 6.15
N VAL A 77 7.63 7.45 5.89
CA VAL A 77 6.78 6.71 6.84
C VAL A 77 7.00 5.23 6.61
N ARG A 78 7.30 4.49 7.67
CA ARG A 78 7.53 3.05 7.64
C ARG A 78 6.62 2.35 8.63
N VAL A 79 6.06 1.23 8.22
CA VAL A 79 5.29 0.33 9.09
C VAL A 79 5.77 -1.09 8.87
N SER A 80 5.87 -1.85 9.94
CA SER A 80 6.21 -3.27 9.91
C SER A 80 5.18 -4.07 10.70
N PHE A 81 4.83 -5.24 10.18
CA PHE A 81 3.93 -6.16 10.86
C PHE A 81 4.17 -7.60 10.41
N GLN A 82 3.83 -8.54 11.29
CA GLN A 82 3.98 -9.95 11.03
C GLN A 82 2.73 -10.49 10.34
N ILE A 83 2.90 -11.02 9.13
CA ILE A 83 1.85 -11.76 8.42
C ILE A 83 2.05 -13.26 8.62
N ARG A 84 0.94 -13.98 8.80
CA ARG A 84 0.87 -15.42 9.06
C ARG A 84 0.17 -16.12 7.92
#